data_AF-A0A6N2YHU6-F1
#
_entry.id   AF-A0A6N2YHU6-F1
#
_cell.length_a   1.000
_cell.length_b   1.000
_cell.length_c   1.000
_cell.angle_alpha   90.00
_cell.angle_beta   90.00
_cell.angle_gamma   90.00
#
_symmetry.space_group_name_H-M   'P 1'
#
loop_
_entity.id
_entity.type
_entity.pdbx_description
1 polymer ?
#
loop_
_entity_poly.entity_id
_entity_poly.type
_entity_poly.pdbx_seq_one_letter_code
_entity_poly.pdbx_strand_id
1 'polypeptide(L)'
;MNRRDYLKYSALAYISTYTGNSFSKPKIVETDTTRNIVNVTDWADLVVNEDWTSAFEAAAKYAQRKGGGIIFIPAGTYVAKITLYDKVYWWGEGKGVSVITQKSGENRDIAISRDFDSLKEKGPLVNAPMNFGLMNLTIDGNYLNSYRRSLGKGDTTYNNKKGYGIKIIGSKFVLDVEINNCAEIGLYSEAVDYTGYDVEQDSSVKITGRVFGKEGIVFRGPADINIEHVYLGCVGWLATANERANTIVMSDIYENEPVSAMVTDETNINNKRYNGHHEFGILHLYANYNGYGYKAQNTGRIKGNHLICENCRGGVYLDKQTWGIISIIDCHNNGHMPALLKQKLFPFPDLDINCLQSISINAIVRRTSMGAKSYLALKASGFMHDIKLSYFSTKPLASNSAVALINSFHSTYDINVRDVKNDAITLKGGFNKVTVNASNVTKGSVVYVAPYKKKVVIPNRLSIIARNCDNLVWFDRHPYGLNIDILAELKQGQTIANLDPNTIHNDNNYVINVNENGKLLTIK
;
A
#
# COMPACT_ATOMS: atom_id res chain seq x y z
N MET A 1 7.37 -21.30 27.30
CA MET A 1 8.13 -21.29 26.03
C MET A 1 8.85 -19.94 25.97
N ASN A 2 10.19 -19.92 25.94
CA ASN A 2 10.93 -18.65 26.01
C ASN A 2 10.96 -17.95 24.63
N ARG A 3 11.24 -16.64 24.61
CA ARG A 3 11.23 -15.79 23.40
C ARG A 3 12.22 -16.27 22.31
N ARG A 4 13.25 -17.03 22.69
CA ARG A 4 14.24 -17.61 21.78
C ARG A 4 13.70 -18.87 21.09
N ASP A 5 12.89 -19.66 21.79
CA ASP A 5 12.23 -20.85 21.26
C ASP A 5 11.07 -20.48 20.32
N TYR A 6 10.31 -19.42 20.62
CA TYR A 6 9.26 -18.92 19.73
C TYR A 6 9.82 -18.42 18.38
N LEU A 7 10.98 -17.74 18.38
CA LEU A 7 11.66 -17.29 17.16
C LEU A 7 12.25 -18.45 16.35
N LYS A 8 12.75 -19.50 17.00
CA LYS A 8 13.20 -20.72 16.30
C LYS A 8 12.04 -21.47 15.66
N TYR A 9 10.91 -21.62 16.33
CA TYR A 9 9.75 -22.31 15.76
C TYR A 9 9.03 -21.50 14.68
N SER A 10 8.96 -20.16 14.81
CA SER A 10 8.42 -19.29 13.75
C SER A 10 9.36 -19.18 12.54
N ALA A 11 10.69 -19.21 12.73
CA ALA A 11 11.65 -19.25 11.63
C ALA A 11 11.72 -20.64 10.94
N LEU A 12 11.61 -21.75 11.67
CA LEU A 12 11.63 -23.11 11.10
C LEU A 12 10.30 -23.47 10.40
N ALA A 13 9.17 -22.90 10.84
CA ALA A 13 7.90 -23.00 10.11
C ALA A 13 7.89 -22.17 8.81
N TYR A 14 8.70 -21.11 8.72
CA TYR A 14 8.79 -20.25 7.52
C TYR A 14 9.91 -20.64 6.55
N ILE A 15 10.95 -21.36 7.00
CA ILE A 15 12.11 -21.75 6.17
C ILE A 15 11.92 -23.14 5.53
N SER A 16 11.03 -23.99 6.06
CA SER A 16 10.78 -25.33 5.47
C SER A 16 9.83 -25.34 4.27
N THR A 17 9.21 -24.21 3.90
CA THR A 17 8.38 -24.10 2.68
C THR A 17 9.09 -23.39 1.52
N TYR A 18 10.32 -22.90 1.72
CA TYR A 18 11.03 -22.08 0.72
C TYR A 18 12.52 -22.44 0.63
N THR A 19 12.83 -23.71 0.43
CA THR A 19 14.13 -24.10 -0.14
C THR A 19 13.95 -25.17 -1.21
N GLY A 20 14.27 -24.78 -2.45
CA GLY A 20 14.74 -25.69 -3.49
C GLY A 20 13.81 -26.83 -3.89
N ASN A 21 12.75 -26.51 -4.63
CA ASN A 21 12.40 -27.34 -5.77
C ASN A 21 12.26 -26.42 -6.97
N SER A 22 13.23 -26.51 -7.87
CA SER A 22 13.06 -26.20 -9.28
C SER A 22 11.64 -26.57 -9.70
N PHE A 23 10.89 -25.63 -10.28
CA PHE A 23 9.71 -25.96 -11.07
C PHE A 23 10.16 -26.86 -12.22
N SER A 24 10.26 -28.16 -11.96
CA SER A 24 10.11 -29.16 -12.99
C SER A 24 8.78 -28.86 -13.65
N LYS A 25 8.79 -28.60 -14.96
CA LYS A 25 7.58 -28.56 -15.79
C LYS A 25 6.62 -29.62 -15.25
N PRO A 26 5.34 -29.30 -15.00
CA PRO A 26 4.36 -30.35 -14.73
C PRO A 26 4.53 -31.36 -15.86
N LYS A 27 4.95 -32.58 -15.51
CA LYS A 27 4.77 -33.69 -16.44
C LYS A 27 3.26 -33.73 -16.62
N ILE A 28 2.79 -33.39 -17.81
CA ILE A 28 1.42 -33.63 -18.21
C ILE A 28 1.25 -35.14 -18.04
N VAL A 29 0.66 -35.54 -16.91
CA VAL A 29 0.18 -36.89 -16.74
C VAL A 29 -1.00 -36.96 -17.67
N GLU A 30 -0.87 -37.67 -18.78
CA GLU A 30 -1.88 -37.86 -19.85
C GLU A 30 -3.18 -38.55 -19.36
N THR A 31 -3.51 -38.49 -18.07
CA THR A 31 -4.67 -39.19 -17.50
C THR A 31 -5.46 -38.40 -16.45
N ASP A 32 -5.40 -37.06 -16.43
CA ASP A 32 -6.44 -36.29 -15.70
C ASP A 32 -7.62 -35.97 -16.63
N THR A 33 -8.54 -36.93 -16.75
CA THR A 33 -9.79 -36.82 -17.50
C THR A 33 -10.86 -35.98 -16.79
N THR A 34 -10.53 -35.20 -15.74
CA THR A 34 -11.55 -34.49 -14.93
C THR A 34 -11.60 -32.98 -15.11
N ARG A 35 -10.70 -32.38 -15.91
CA ARG A 35 -10.88 -31.01 -16.43
C ARG A 35 -10.68 -31.00 -17.94
N ASN A 36 -11.69 -30.56 -18.69
CA ASN A 36 -11.57 -30.32 -20.12
C ASN A 36 -10.58 -29.17 -20.34
N ILE A 37 -9.32 -29.51 -20.62
CA ILE A 37 -8.33 -28.57 -21.11
C ILE A 37 -8.52 -28.46 -22.62
N VAL A 38 -8.72 -27.25 -23.12
CA VAL A 38 -8.79 -26.95 -24.56
C VAL A 38 -7.76 -25.90 -24.93
N ASN A 39 -7.28 -25.91 -26.16
CA ASN A 39 -6.31 -24.92 -26.62
C ASN A 39 -7.02 -23.82 -27.40
N VAL A 40 -6.70 -22.55 -27.14
CA VAL A 40 -7.30 -21.45 -27.90
C VAL A 40 -7.01 -21.54 -29.40
N THR A 41 -5.93 -22.22 -29.81
CA THR A 41 -5.60 -22.45 -31.22
C THR A 41 -6.52 -23.44 -31.92
N ASP A 42 -7.32 -24.21 -31.17
CA ASP A 42 -8.34 -25.09 -31.76
C ASP A 42 -9.44 -24.29 -32.49
N TRP A 43 -9.50 -22.97 -32.27
CA TRP A 43 -10.39 -22.01 -32.92
C TRP A 43 -9.64 -20.99 -33.80
N ALA A 44 -8.44 -21.33 -34.27
CA ALA A 44 -7.62 -20.41 -35.07
C ALA A 44 -8.28 -20.00 -36.41
N ASP A 45 -9.22 -20.81 -36.92
CA ASP A 45 -10.03 -20.52 -38.11
C ASP A 45 -10.98 -19.32 -37.91
N LEU A 46 -11.27 -18.94 -36.66
CA LEU A 46 -12.12 -17.79 -36.31
C LEU A 46 -11.34 -16.47 -36.19
N VAL A 47 -10.02 -16.47 -36.36
CA VAL A 47 -9.17 -15.28 -36.24
C VAL A 47 -9.38 -14.38 -37.46
N VAL A 48 -9.69 -13.11 -37.23
CA VAL A 48 -9.96 -12.14 -38.31
C VAL A 48 -9.02 -10.95 -38.17
N ASN A 49 -8.28 -10.64 -39.24
CA ASN A 49 -7.32 -9.54 -39.27
C ASN A 49 -6.33 -9.57 -38.09
N GLU A 50 -5.80 -10.75 -37.75
CA GLU A 50 -4.91 -10.97 -36.59
C GLU A 50 -5.54 -10.69 -35.21
N ASP A 51 -6.85 -10.41 -35.13
CA ASP A 51 -7.59 -10.31 -33.87
C ASP A 51 -8.18 -11.68 -33.50
N TRP A 52 -7.71 -12.20 -32.38
CA TRP A 52 -8.06 -13.50 -31.83
C TRP A 52 -9.31 -13.47 -30.94
N THR A 53 -9.95 -12.31 -30.75
CA THR A 53 -11.10 -12.16 -29.85
C THR A 53 -12.22 -13.18 -30.13
N SER A 54 -12.55 -13.45 -31.39
CA SER A 54 -13.56 -14.45 -31.75
C SER A 54 -13.16 -15.88 -31.38
N ALA A 55 -11.88 -16.24 -31.54
CA ALA A 55 -11.34 -17.54 -31.16
C ALA A 55 -11.37 -17.74 -29.64
N PHE A 56 -10.94 -16.72 -28.89
CA PHE A 56 -10.99 -16.71 -27.42
C PHE A 56 -12.44 -16.85 -26.93
N GLU A 57 -13.36 -16.04 -27.45
CA GLU A 57 -14.78 -16.11 -27.07
C GLU A 57 -15.40 -17.48 -27.40
N ALA A 58 -15.02 -18.11 -28.51
CA ALA A 58 -15.48 -19.45 -28.88
C ALA A 58 -14.97 -20.53 -27.91
N ALA A 59 -13.70 -20.47 -27.53
CA ALA A 59 -13.10 -21.34 -26.52
C ALA A 59 -13.81 -21.20 -25.16
N ALA A 60 -14.07 -19.95 -24.74
CA ALA A 60 -14.77 -19.63 -23.50
C ALA A 60 -16.19 -20.24 -23.47
N LYS A 61 -16.96 -20.01 -24.53
CA LYS A 61 -18.31 -20.58 -24.68
C LYS A 61 -18.29 -22.10 -24.76
N TYR A 62 -17.27 -22.70 -25.37
CA TYR A 62 -17.11 -24.15 -25.37
C TYR A 62 -16.90 -24.69 -23.96
N ALA A 63 -15.96 -24.13 -23.20
CA ALA A 63 -15.72 -24.51 -21.80
C ALA A 63 -16.99 -24.33 -20.94
N GLN A 64 -17.69 -23.21 -21.11
CA GLN A 64 -18.95 -22.95 -20.39
C GLN A 64 -20.03 -24.00 -20.69
N ARG A 65 -20.23 -24.38 -21.96
CA ARG A 65 -21.18 -25.45 -22.34
C ARG A 65 -20.81 -26.81 -21.76
N LYS A 66 -19.55 -27.02 -21.40
CA LYS A 66 -19.05 -28.21 -20.71
C LYS A 66 -19.10 -28.11 -19.18
N GLY A 67 -19.68 -27.03 -18.64
CA GLY A 67 -19.80 -26.80 -17.20
C GLY A 67 -18.59 -26.12 -16.56
N GLY A 68 -17.63 -25.67 -17.36
CA GLY A 68 -16.34 -25.11 -16.94
C GLY A 68 -15.16 -25.82 -17.58
N GLY A 69 -13.96 -25.27 -17.40
CA GLY A 69 -12.75 -25.86 -17.96
C GLY A 69 -11.55 -24.93 -17.91
N ILE A 70 -10.43 -25.44 -18.44
CA ILE A 70 -9.18 -24.68 -18.58
C ILE A 70 -8.97 -24.42 -20.06
N ILE A 71 -8.73 -23.16 -20.42
CA ILE A 71 -8.36 -22.75 -21.77
C ILE A 71 -6.87 -22.44 -21.75
N PHE A 72 -6.09 -23.28 -22.43
CA PHE A 72 -4.65 -23.09 -22.57
C PHE A 72 -4.35 -22.09 -23.67
N ILE A 73 -3.46 -21.14 -23.38
CA ILE A 73 -2.95 -20.12 -24.29
C ILE A 73 -1.46 -20.43 -24.49
N PRO A 74 -1.04 -20.91 -25.66
CA PRO A 74 0.37 -21.22 -25.91
C PRO A 74 1.23 -19.95 -25.97
N ALA A 75 2.55 -20.11 -26.10
CA ALA A 75 3.47 -19.00 -26.33
C ALA A 75 3.07 -18.18 -27.57
N GLY A 76 3.03 -16.86 -27.40
CA GLY A 76 2.63 -15.94 -28.45
C GLY A 76 2.15 -14.60 -27.92
N THR A 77 2.06 -13.61 -28.81
CA THR A 77 1.38 -12.35 -28.54
C THR A 77 0.08 -12.30 -29.33
N TYR A 78 -1.03 -12.25 -28.61
CA TYR A 78 -2.38 -12.32 -29.17
C TYR A 78 -3.06 -10.97 -29.01
N VAL A 79 -3.44 -10.33 -30.11
CA VAL A 79 -4.43 -9.25 -30.06
C VAL A 79 -5.77 -9.88 -29.75
N ALA A 80 -6.26 -9.78 -28.52
CA ALA A 80 -7.53 -10.40 -28.11
C ALA A 80 -8.17 -9.65 -26.95
N LYS A 81 -9.48 -9.84 -26.81
CA LYS A 81 -10.24 -9.56 -25.58
C LYS A 81 -10.63 -10.87 -24.92
N ILE A 82 -10.56 -10.91 -23.60
CA ILE A 82 -10.98 -12.03 -22.77
C ILE A 82 -12.27 -11.66 -22.02
N THR A 83 -13.30 -12.49 -22.17
CA THR A 83 -14.48 -12.47 -21.31
C THR A 83 -14.33 -13.50 -20.20
N LEU A 84 -14.48 -13.09 -18.94
CA LEU A 84 -14.38 -13.98 -17.78
C LEU A 84 -15.76 -14.54 -17.43
N TYR A 85 -15.93 -15.84 -17.64
CA TYR A 85 -17.14 -16.61 -17.36
C TYR A 85 -16.97 -17.48 -16.13
N ASP A 86 -18.08 -17.87 -15.51
CA ASP A 86 -18.11 -18.86 -14.43
C ASP A 86 -17.35 -20.13 -14.80
N LYS A 87 -16.54 -20.64 -13.86
CA LYS A 87 -15.86 -21.94 -13.98
C LYS A 87 -14.86 -22.03 -15.15
N VAL A 88 -14.50 -20.90 -15.78
CA VAL A 88 -13.53 -20.85 -16.88
C VAL A 88 -12.20 -20.27 -16.38
N TYR A 89 -11.13 -21.03 -16.60
CA TYR A 89 -9.77 -20.63 -16.22
C TYR A 89 -8.91 -20.49 -17.47
N TRP A 90 -8.28 -19.33 -17.64
CA TRP A 90 -7.33 -19.09 -18.71
C TRP A 90 -5.92 -19.34 -18.20
N TRP A 91 -5.18 -20.20 -18.89
CA TRP A 91 -3.86 -20.63 -18.48
C TRP A 91 -2.84 -20.36 -19.59
N GLY A 92 -1.92 -19.42 -19.37
CA GLY A 92 -0.80 -19.16 -20.26
C GLY A 92 0.40 -20.08 -20.02
N GLU A 93 1.24 -20.23 -21.04
CA GLU A 93 2.49 -20.97 -20.94
C GLU A 93 3.52 -20.29 -20.02
N GLY A 94 3.42 -18.97 -19.83
CA GLY A 94 4.30 -18.19 -18.96
C GLY A 94 4.02 -16.70 -18.97
N LYS A 95 4.27 -16.02 -17.83
CA LYS A 95 4.39 -14.55 -17.80
C LYS A 95 5.54 -14.11 -18.72
N GLY A 96 5.26 -13.21 -19.65
CA GLY A 96 6.17 -12.75 -20.71
C GLY A 96 6.27 -13.70 -21.91
N VAL A 97 5.56 -14.84 -21.87
CA VAL A 97 5.57 -15.87 -22.93
C VAL A 97 4.22 -15.90 -23.66
N SER A 98 3.12 -15.97 -22.91
CA SER A 98 1.76 -15.82 -23.41
C SER A 98 1.28 -14.41 -23.09
N VAL A 99 1.16 -13.57 -24.11
CA VAL A 99 0.85 -12.15 -23.97
C VAL A 99 -0.47 -11.85 -24.65
N ILE A 100 -1.41 -11.23 -23.93
CA ILE A 100 -2.66 -10.71 -24.49
C ILE A 100 -2.55 -9.19 -24.60
N THR A 101 -2.90 -8.65 -25.76
CA THR A 101 -2.76 -7.23 -26.05
C THR A 101 -3.88 -6.69 -26.96
N GLN A 102 -3.77 -5.42 -27.33
CA GLN A 102 -4.67 -4.72 -28.24
C GLN A 102 -3.88 -3.93 -29.29
N LYS A 103 -4.52 -3.57 -30.40
CA LYS A 103 -3.91 -2.74 -31.44
C LYS A 103 -3.77 -1.29 -30.99
N SER A 104 -2.91 -0.53 -31.67
CA SER A 104 -2.85 0.93 -31.47
C SER A 104 -4.17 1.57 -31.93
N GLY A 105 -4.68 2.51 -31.14
CA GLY A 105 -5.93 3.22 -31.42
C GLY A 105 -7.22 2.46 -31.05
N GLU A 106 -7.11 1.24 -30.52
CA GLU A 106 -8.26 0.40 -30.20
C GLU A 106 -8.97 0.82 -28.91
N ASN A 107 -8.22 1.28 -27.91
CA ASN A 107 -8.75 1.87 -26.68
C ASN A 107 -9.76 0.98 -25.94
N ARG A 108 -9.51 -0.33 -25.87
CA ARG A 108 -10.39 -1.34 -25.24
C ARG A 108 -9.81 -1.91 -23.95
N ASP A 109 -10.68 -2.46 -23.12
CA ASP A 109 -10.30 -3.29 -21.97
C ASP A 109 -9.86 -4.69 -22.44
N ILE A 110 -8.83 -5.26 -21.81
CA ILE A 110 -8.28 -6.56 -22.24
C ILE A 110 -9.06 -7.74 -21.65
N ALA A 111 -9.23 -7.79 -20.33
CA ALA A 111 -10.01 -8.84 -19.67
C ALA A 111 -11.17 -8.23 -18.87
N ILE A 112 -12.38 -8.73 -19.07
CA ILE A 112 -13.59 -8.23 -18.41
C ILE A 112 -14.50 -9.37 -17.98
N SER A 113 -15.02 -9.31 -16.76
CA SER A 113 -16.07 -10.24 -16.33
C SER A 113 -17.32 -10.11 -17.22
N ARG A 114 -18.00 -11.23 -17.46
CA ARG A 114 -19.32 -11.18 -18.11
C ARG A 114 -20.23 -10.22 -17.35
N ASP A 115 -21.10 -9.53 -18.08
CA ASP A 115 -22.13 -8.65 -17.51
C ASP A 115 -21.57 -7.50 -16.62
N PHE A 116 -20.29 -7.14 -16.77
CA PHE A 116 -19.66 -6.11 -15.93
C PHE A 116 -20.43 -4.78 -15.93
N ASP A 117 -20.79 -4.25 -17.10
CA ASP A 117 -21.46 -2.94 -17.20
C ASP A 117 -22.88 -2.95 -16.62
N SER A 118 -23.56 -4.10 -16.63
CA SER A 118 -24.90 -4.23 -16.05
C SER A 118 -24.86 -4.41 -14.53
N LEU A 119 -23.78 -4.98 -13.99
CA LEU A 119 -23.61 -5.26 -12.56
C LEU A 119 -22.81 -4.18 -11.81
N LYS A 120 -21.99 -3.38 -12.50
CA LYS A 120 -21.14 -2.35 -11.88
C LYS A 120 -21.97 -1.38 -11.04
N GLU A 121 -21.54 -1.19 -9.80
CA GLU A 121 -22.13 -0.36 -8.74
C GLU A 121 -23.56 -0.78 -8.34
N LYS A 122 -24.04 -1.91 -8.88
CA LYS A 122 -25.43 -2.36 -8.78
C LYS A 122 -25.54 -3.72 -8.09
N GLY A 123 -24.73 -4.71 -8.44
CA GLY A 123 -24.92 -6.10 -7.99
C GLY A 123 -26.26 -6.70 -8.45
N PRO A 124 -26.79 -7.73 -7.77
CA PRO A 124 -26.19 -8.44 -6.64
C PRO A 124 -25.02 -9.34 -7.08
N LEU A 125 -24.08 -9.60 -6.18
CA LEU A 125 -22.90 -10.43 -6.44
C LEU A 125 -23.24 -11.85 -6.91
N VAL A 126 -24.39 -12.40 -6.50
CA VAL A 126 -24.86 -13.73 -6.93
C VAL A 126 -25.07 -13.86 -8.44
N ASN A 127 -25.26 -12.75 -9.15
CA ASN A 127 -25.40 -12.75 -10.62
C ASN A 127 -24.06 -12.62 -11.36
N ALA A 128 -22.99 -12.28 -10.63
CA ALA A 128 -21.65 -12.14 -11.18
C ALA A 128 -20.98 -13.51 -11.37
N PRO A 129 -19.98 -13.62 -12.27
CA PRO A 129 -19.26 -14.86 -12.44
C PRO A 129 -18.53 -15.30 -11.16
N MET A 130 -18.46 -16.61 -10.96
CA MET A 130 -17.78 -17.24 -9.84
C MET A 130 -16.89 -18.39 -10.28
N ASN A 131 -15.79 -18.65 -9.54
CA ASN A 131 -14.84 -19.74 -9.79
C ASN A 131 -14.11 -19.63 -11.15
N PHE A 132 -13.46 -18.52 -11.44
CA PHE A 132 -12.77 -18.30 -12.72
C PHE A 132 -11.33 -17.84 -12.50
N GLY A 133 -10.52 -17.74 -13.56
CA GLY A 133 -9.15 -17.25 -13.35
C GLY A 133 -8.38 -16.88 -14.60
N LEU A 134 -7.32 -16.13 -14.37
CA LEU A 134 -6.27 -15.79 -15.34
C LEU A 134 -4.95 -16.18 -14.70
N MET A 135 -4.23 -17.11 -15.31
CA MET A 135 -3.05 -17.73 -14.70
C MET A 135 -1.89 -17.79 -15.68
N ASN A 136 -0.70 -17.49 -15.19
CA ASN A 136 0.58 -17.64 -15.86
C ASN A 136 0.65 -16.97 -17.25
N LEU A 137 0.10 -15.76 -17.38
CA LEU A 137 0.11 -14.96 -18.62
C LEU A 137 0.39 -13.49 -18.34
N THR A 138 0.72 -12.75 -19.41
CA THR A 138 0.88 -11.28 -19.37
C THR A 138 -0.29 -10.60 -20.09
N ILE A 139 -0.79 -9.54 -19.48
CA ILE A 139 -1.67 -8.55 -20.11
C ILE A 139 -0.84 -7.31 -20.42
N ASP A 140 -0.76 -6.94 -21.69
CA ASP A 140 -0.15 -5.68 -22.15
C ASP A 140 -1.23 -4.80 -22.76
N GLY A 141 -1.60 -3.73 -22.06
CA GLY A 141 -2.64 -2.81 -22.53
C GLY A 141 -2.24 -1.97 -23.75
N ASN A 142 -1.00 -2.10 -24.24
CA ASN A 142 -0.45 -1.34 -25.36
C ASN A 142 -0.72 0.18 -25.24
N TYR A 143 -0.57 0.72 -24.03
CA TYR A 143 -0.78 2.13 -23.71
C TYR A 143 0.28 3.02 -24.36
N LEU A 144 1.54 2.83 -23.98
CA LEU A 144 2.68 3.55 -24.51
C LEU A 144 3.42 2.66 -25.51
N ASN A 145 3.85 3.25 -26.62
CA ASN A 145 4.81 2.60 -27.50
C ASN A 145 6.10 2.32 -26.73
N SER A 146 6.68 1.13 -26.85
CA SER A 146 7.99 0.81 -26.27
C SER A 146 8.16 1.31 -24.81
N TYR A 147 7.16 1.11 -23.94
CA TYR A 147 7.06 1.75 -22.61
C TYR A 147 8.34 1.63 -21.77
N ARG A 148 9.15 0.59 -21.98
CA ARG A 148 10.45 0.40 -21.32
C ARG A 148 11.39 1.61 -21.49
N ARG A 149 11.31 2.34 -22.61
CA ARG A 149 12.10 3.58 -22.82
C ARG A 149 11.68 4.69 -21.85
N SER A 150 10.38 4.77 -21.52
CA SER A 150 9.84 5.82 -20.65
C SER A 150 10.11 5.58 -19.16
N LEU A 151 10.48 4.35 -18.77
CA LEU A 151 10.89 4.03 -17.39
C LEU A 151 12.19 4.75 -16.96
N GLY A 152 13.01 5.15 -17.95
CA GLY A 152 14.14 6.03 -17.73
C GLY A 152 13.78 7.52 -17.86
N LYS A 153 14.72 8.30 -18.39
CA LYS A 153 14.48 9.70 -18.78
C LYS A 153 14.01 9.83 -20.24
N GLY A 154 13.69 8.71 -20.89
CA GLY A 154 13.29 8.68 -22.29
C GLY A 154 11.84 9.13 -22.50
N ASP A 155 11.59 9.62 -23.71
CA ASP A 155 10.27 9.92 -24.22
C ASP A 155 9.74 8.77 -25.06
N THR A 156 8.42 8.69 -25.16
CA THR A 156 7.72 7.82 -26.10
C THR A 156 6.40 8.43 -26.54
N THR A 157 5.57 7.69 -27.27
CA THR A 157 4.25 8.10 -27.76
C THR A 157 3.15 7.21 -27.18
N TYR A 158 1.93 7.75 -27.17
CA TYR A 158 0.73 6.99 -26.83
C TYR A 158 0.29 6.13 -28.03
N ASN A 159 0.11 4.83 -27.81
CA ASN A 159 -0.58 3.92 -28.74
C ASN A 159 -2.08 3.87 -28.45
N ASN A 160 -2.45 3.85 -27.16
CA ASN A 160 -3.82 3.92 -26.67
C ASN A 160 -3.93 5.01 -25.58
N LYS A 161 -5.14 5.49 -25.30
CA LYS A 161 -5.42 6.47 -24.23
C LYS A 161 -6.53 6.01 -23.27
N LYS A 162 -7.15 4.86 -23.55
CA LYS A 162 -8.11 4.17 -22.68
C LYS A 162 -7.84 2.66 -22.71
N GLY A 163 -8.41 1.93 -21.76
CA GLY A 163 -8.30 0.49 -21.64
C GLY A 163 -7.71 0.08 -20.30
N TYR A 164 -8.49 -0.70 -19.57
CA TYR A 164 -8.09 -1.40 -18.36
C TYR A 164 -7.37 -2.71 -18.71
N GLY A 165 -6.50 -3.18 -17.82
CA GLY A 165 -5.94 -4.53 -17.91
C GLY A 165 -7.00 -5.59 -17.61
N ILE A 166 -7.56 -5.52 -16.40
CA ILE A 166 -8.59 -6.45 -15.90
C ILE A 166 -9.69 -5.66 -15.20
N LYS A 167 -10.96 -5.96 -15.54
CA LYS A 167 -12.14 -5.49 -14.81
C LYS A 167 -12.97 -6.68 -14.33
N ILE A 168 -13.19 -6.78 -13.02
CA ILE A 168 -13.91 -7.88 -12.39
C ILE A 168 -15.06 -7.33 -11.56
N ILE A 169 -16.22 -7.93 -11.78
CA ILE A 169 -17.25 -8.14 -10.75
C ILE A 169 -17.42 -9.64 -10.63
N GLY A 170 -17.28 -10.18 -9.43
CA GLY A 170 -17.31 -11.62 -9.20
C GLY A 170 -16.49 -12.05 -8.00
N SER A 171 -16.39 -13.35 -7.80
CA SER A 171 -15.69 -13.94 -6.65
C SER A 171 -15.14 -15.34 -6.95
N LYS A 172 -14.42 -15.89 -5.97
CA LYS A 172 -13.65 -17.14 -6.07
C LYS A 172 -12.72 -17.14 -7.27
N PHE A 173 -12.14 -15.99 -7.59
CA PHE A 173 -11.26 -15.89 -8.73
C PHE A 173 -9.81 -16.16 -8.35
N VAL A 174 -9.04 -16.68 -9.30
CA VAL A 174 -7.60 -16.89 -9.17
C VAL A 174 -6.89 -16.03 -10.20
N LEU A 175 -6.10 -15.07 -9.72
CA LEU A 175 -5.25 -14.23 -10.56
C LEU A 175 -3.78 -14.55 -10.30
N ASP A 176 -3.07 -15.00 -11.32
CA ASP A 176 -1.61 -15.11 -11.34
C ASP A 176 -1.07 -14.54 -12.65
N VAL A 177 -0.94 -13.22 -12.72
CA VAL A 177 -0.70 -12.51 -13.99
C VAL A 177 0.42 -11.48 -13.86
N GLU A 178 1.00 -11.13 -15.00
CA GLU A 178 1.72 -9.87 -15.16
C GLU A 178 0.83 -8.86 -15.90
N ILE A 179 0.67 -7.64 -15.40
CA ILE A 179 -0.14 -6.59 -16.04
C ILE A 179 0.75 -5.38 -16.31
N ASN A 180 0.92 -5.03 -17.58
CA ASN A 180 1.79 -3.94 -18.00
C ASN A 180 1.06 -2.97 -18.91
N ASN A 181 1.55 -1.73 -18.92
CA ASN A 181 1.32 -0.77 -20.00
C ASN A 181 -0.18 -0.57 -20.32
N CYS A 182 -0.99 -0.33 -19.28
CA CYS A 182 -2.44 -0.07 -19.41
C CYS A 182 -2.70 1.44 -19.33
N ALA A 183 -3.62 1.96 -20.17
CA ALA A 183 -3.85 3.40 -20.25
C ALA A 183 -4.71 3.91 -19.09
N GLU A 184 -5.56 3.04 -18.54
CA GLU A 184 -6.34 3.29 -17.33
C GLU A 184 -5.78 2.45 -16.18
N ILE A 185 -6.61 1.64 -15.52
CA ILE A 185 -6.25 0.89 -14.32
C ILE A 185 -5.78 -0.52 -14.70
N GLY A 186 -4.75 -1.01 -14.01
CA GLY A 186 -4.26 -2.38 -14.19
C GLY A 186 -5.30 -3.44 -13.82
N LEU A 187 -5.72 -3.46 -12.55
CA LEU A 187 -6.84 -4.28 -12.05
C LEU A 187 -7.89 -3.38 -11.39
N TYR A 188 -9.12 -3.46 -11.87
CA TYR A 188 -10.31 -2.99 -11.16
C TYR A 188 -11.12 -4.21 -10.73
N SER A 189 -11.34 -4.40 -9.43
CA SER A 189 -12.21 -5.45 -8.90
C SER A 189 -13.27 -4.83 -8.00
N GLU A 190 -14.50 -5.31 -8.08
CA GLU A 190 -15.62 -4.81 -7.32
C GLU A 190 -16.57 -5.93 -6.89
N ALA A 191 -17.07 -5.83 -5.65
CA ALA A 191 -18.19 -6.64 -5.19
C ALA A 191 -19.10 -5.79 -4.30
N VAL A 192 -20.38 -5.72 -4.67
CA VAL A 192 -21.46 -5.06 -3.92
C VAL A 192 -22.67 -5.96 -3.84
N ASP A 193 -23.52 -5.69 -2.84
CA ASP A 193 -24.82 -6.34 -2.67
C ASP A 193 -24.72 -7.88 -2.62
N TYR A 194 -24.43 -8.38 -1.43
CA TYR A 194 -24.29 -9.80 -1.12
C TYR A 194 -25.65 -10.47 -0.87
N THR A 195 -26.76 -9.84 -1.26
CA THR A 195 -28.09 -10.44 -1.11
C THR A 195 -28.17 -11.76 -1.88
N GLY A 196 -28.52 -12.83 -1.18
CA GLY A 196 -28.58 -14.17 -1.76
C GLY A 196 -27.21 -14.79 -2.05
N TYR A 197 -26.11 -14.21 -1.58
CA TYR A 197 -24.76 -14.76 -1.69
C TYR A 197 -24.38 -15.47 -0.38
N ASP A 198 -24.53 -16.79 -0.34
CA ASP A 198 -24.43 -17.64 0.86
C ASP A 198 -23.15 -18.50 0.92
N VAL A 199 -22.15 -18.19 0.10
CA VAL A 199 -20.89 -18.91 0.03
C VAL A 199 -19.69 -18.00 0.34
N GLU A 200 -18.58 -18.60 0.77
CA GLU A 200 -17.30 -17.91 0.95
C GLU A 200 -16.76 -17.33 -0.37
N GLN A 201 -16.15 -16.15 -0.37
CA GLN A 201 -15.67 -15.53 -1.62
C GLN A 201 -14.27 -16.00 -2.05
N ASP A 202 -13.45 -16.51 -1.13
CA ASP A 202 -12.17 -17.22 -1.30
C ASP A 202 -11.44 -16.97 -2.64
N SER A 203 -10.99 -15.74 -2.88
CA SER A 203 -10.22 -15.37 -4.08
C SER A 203 -8.74 -15.24 -3.76
N SER A 204 -7.88 -15.48 -4.75
CA SER A 204 -6.42 -15.37 -4.61
C SER A 204 -5.81 -14.48 -5.70
N VAL A 205 -4.87 -13.61 -5.28
CA VAL A 205 -4.29 -12.58 -6.16
C VAL A 205 -2.77 -12.56 -6.08
N LYS A 206 -2.12 -12.81 -7.23
CA LYS A 206 -0.69 -12.67 -7.51
C LYS A 206 -0.48 -11.81 -8.75
N ILE A 207 -0.05 -10.58 -8.56
CA ILE A 207 0.12 -9.62 -9.65
C ILE A 207 1.51 -9.03 -9.62
N THR A 208 2.17 -9.06 -10.78
CA THR A 208 3.33 -8.21 -11.04
C THR A 208 2.98 -7.23 -12.15
N GLY A 209 3.58 -6.05 -12.19
CA GLY A 209 3.23 -5.11 -13.26
C GLY A 209 3.92 -3.78 -13.19
N ARG A 210 3.81 -3.00 -14.27
CA ARG A 210 4.26 -1.61 -14.29
C ARG A 210 3.66 -0.82 -15.45
N VAL A 211 3.69 0.50 -15.31
CA VAL A 211 3.20 1.48 -16.30
C VAL A 211 1.70 1.42 -16.45
N PHE A 212 1.04 2.29 -15.69
CA PHE A 212 -0.40 2.49 -15.72
C PHE A 212 -0.67 3.97 -15.91
N GLY A 213 -1.58 4.34 -16.80
CA GLY A 213 -1.99 5.74 -16.97
C GLY A 213 -2.87 6.23 -15.82
N LYS A 214 -3.48 5.31 -15.05
CA LYS A 214 -4.22 5.60 -13.81
C LYS A 214 -3.66 4.77 -12.64
N GLU A 215 -4.49 4.32 -11.70
CA GLU A 215 -4.11 3.44 -10.60
C GLU A 215 -3.57 2.09 -11.10
N GLY A 216 -2.72 1.43 -10.32
CA GLY A 216 -2.32 0.05 -10.62
C GLY A 216 -3.42 -0.94 -10.27
N ILE A 217 -3.95 -0.82 -9.04
CA ILE A 217 -5.06 -1.65 -8.54
C ILE A 217 -6.09 -0.77 -7.84
N VAL A 218 -7.36 -0.99 -8.16
CA VAL A 218 -8.51 -0.56 -7.35
C VAL A 218 -9.28 -1.80 -6.93
N PHE A 219 -9.33 -2.04 -5.63
CA PHE A 219 -9.94 -3.22 -5.02
C PHE A 219 -11.13 -2.83 -4.15
N ARG A 220 -12.33 -3.10 -4.65
CA ARG A 220 -13.63 -2.87 -4.02
C ARG A 220 -14.33 -4.18 -3.65
N GLY A 221 -13.54 -5.24 -3.52
CA GLY A 221 -13.98 -6.59 -3.19
C GLY A 221 -13.75 -7.60 -4.30
N PRO A 222 -14.10 -8.87 -4.05
CA PRO A 222 -14.85 -9.35 -2.88
C PRO A 222 -14.06 -9.34 -1.55
N ALA A 223 -14.80 -9.42 -0.44
CA ALA A 223 -14.24 -9.45 0.91
C ALA A 223 -13.61 -10.80 1.27
N ASP A 224 -12.91 -10.82 2.40
CA ASP A 224 -12.37 -12.04 3.03
C ASP A 224 -11.47 -12.86 2.09
N ILE A 225 -10.64 -12.15 1.31
CA ILE A 225 -9.70 -12.76 0.37
C ILE A 225 -8.25 -12.62 0.81
N ASN A 226 -7.37 -13.39 0.17
CA ASN A 226 -5.94 -13.27 0.33
C ASN A 226 -5.26 -12.68 -0.92
N ILE A 227 -4.73 -11.48 -0.79
CA ILE A 227 -3.82 -10.88 -1.77
C ILE A 227 -2.41 -11.37 -1.47
N GLU A 228 -2.04 -12.49 -2.06
CA GLU A 228 -0.79 -13.19 -1.76
C GLU A 228 0.45 -12.35 -2.10
N HIS A 229 0.45 -11.72 -3.27
CA HIS A 229 1.65 -11.13 -3.82
C HIS A 229 1.33 -10.01 -4.82
N VAL A 230 1.79 -8.78 -4.56
CA VAL A 230 1.69 -7.67 -5.52
C VAL A 230 3.02 -6.95 -5.64
N TYR A 231 3.59 -6.86 -6.85
CA TYR A 231 4.75 -6.02 -7.16
C TYR A 231 4.39 -5.12 -8.34
N LEU A 232 4.05 -3.86 -8.08
CA LEU A 232 3.65 -2.93 -9.12
C LEU A 232 4.14 -1.51 -8.91
N GLY A 233 4.27 -0.78 -10.01
CA GLY A 233 4.67 0.61 -9.93
C GLY A 233 4.52 1.39 -11.23
N CYS A 234 5.02 2.62 -11.23
CA CYS A 234 4.88 3.55 -12.35
C CYS A 234 3.41 3.79 -12.71
N VAL A 235 2.62 4.27 -11.75
CA VAL A 235 1.20 4.62 -11.93
C VAL A 235 1.05 6.12 -12.22
N GLY A 236 0.03 6.49 -12.99
CA GLY A 236 -0.06 7.83 -13.60
C GLY A 236 1.16 8.15 -14.48
N TRP A 237 1.68 7.16 -15.20
CA TRP A 237 2.94 7.28 -15.95
C TRP A 237 2.70 7.80 -17.37
N LEU A 238 3.13 9.04 -17.62
CA LEU A 238 2.91 9.74 -18.89
C LEU A 238 4.04 9.45 -19.90
N ALA A 239 3.77 9.68 -21.19
CA ALA A 239 4.65 9.27 -22.28
C ALA A 239 6.01 9.97 -22.27
N THR A 240 6.02 11.29 -22.01
CA THR A 240 7.23 12.11 -22.05
C THR A 240 7.72 12.50 -20.66
N ALA A 241 9.03 12.71 -20.53
CA ALA A 241 9.66 13.22 -19.32
C ALA A 241 9.11 14.59 -18.92
N ASN A 242 8.77 15.43 -19.91
CA ASN A 242 8.17 16.75 -19.67
C ASN A 242 6.76 16.64 -19.06
N GLU A 243 5.91 15.75 -19.58
CA GLU A 243 4.58 15.49 -18.98
C GLU A 243 4.73 14.96 -17.54
N ARG A 244 5.58 13.95 -17.33
CA ARG A 244 5.84 13.36 -16.00
C ARG A 244 6.39 14.38 -14.98
N ALA A 245 7.06 15.43 -15.46
CA ALA A 245 7.63 16.48 -14.61
C ALA A 245 6.65 17.61 -14.26
N ASN A 246 5.63 17.85 -15.09
CA ASN A 246 4.72 19.01 -14.99
C ASN A 246 3.28 18.67 -14.62
N THR A 247 2.89 17.40 -14.61
CA THR A 247 1.50 16.99 -14.44
C THR A 247 1.32 16.13 -13.20
N ILE A 248 0.25 16.39 -12.44
CA ILE A 248 -0.30 15.45 -11.47
C ILE A 248 -1.44 14.71 -12.16
N VAL A 249 -1.35 13.39 -12.20
CA VAL A 249 -2.42 12.56 -12.75
C VAL A 249 -3.48 12.35 -11.69
N MET A 250 -4.71 12.76 -12.02
CA MET A 250 -5.89 12.62 -11.16
C MET A 250 -6.60 11.28 -11.40
N SER A 251 -7.18 10.74 -10.34
CA SER A 251 -8.04 9.56 -10.38
C SER A 251 -9.33 9.87 -11.13
N ASP A 252 -9.84 8.89 -11.89
CA ASP A 252 -11.18 8.97 -12.49
C ASP A 252 -12.27 8.44 -11.53
N ILE A 253 -11.85 7.82 -10.43
CA ILE A 253 -12.74 7.18 -9.44
C ILE A 253 -12.86 8.04 -8.19
N TYR A 254 -11.77 8.64 -7.74
CA TYR A 254 -11.72 9.44 -6.52
C TYR A 254 -11.60 10.93 -6.88
N GLU A 255 -12.73 11.63 -6.75
CA GLU A 255 -12.85 13.03 -7.16
C GLU A 255 -11.83 13.91 -6.44
N ASN A 256 -11.14 14.77 -7.20
CA ASN A 256 -10.13 15.72 -6.70
C ASN A 256 -8.92 15.06 -6.01
N GLU A 257 -8.69 13.77 -6.23
CA GLU A 257 -7.54 13.06 -5.69
C GLU A 257 -6.57 12.60 -6.78
N PRO A 258 -5.25 12.66 -6.53
CA PRO A 258 -4.27 12.06 -7.42
C PRO A 258 -4.33 10.53 -7.37
N VAL A 259 -3.91 9.88 -8.45
CA VAL A 259 -3.84 8.40 -8.52
C VAL A 259 -2.94 7.83 -7.40
N SER A 260 -3.37 6.71 -6.82
CA SER A 260 -2.59 5.91 -5.88
C SER A 260 -2.18 4.57 -6.51
N ALA A 261 -1.11 3.94 -6.05
CA ALA A 261 -0.64 2.72 -6.73
C ALA A 261 -1.60 1.55 -6.52
N MET A 262 -2.05 1.37 -5.28
CA MET A 262 -3.14 0.47 -4.93
C MET A 262 -4.11 1.19 -4.01
N VAL A 263 -5.41 1.07 -4.32
CA VAL A 263 -6.49 1.54 -3.45
C VAL A 263 -7.38 0.37 -3.09
N THR A 264 -7.62 0.18 -1.80
CA THR A 264 -8.75 -0.61 -1.31
C THR A 264 -9.87 0.32 -0.87
N ASP A 265 -11.11 -0.02 -1.20
CA ASP A 265 -12.24 0.89 -1.01
C ASP A 265 -13.51 0.16 -0.56
N GLU A 266 -14.12 0.67 0.51
CA GLU A 266 -15.41 0.22 1.06
C GLU A 266 -16.45 1.35 1.13
N THR A 267 -16.31 2.35 0.27
CA THR A 267 -17.26 3.46 0.20
C THR A 267 -18.68 2.93 -0.09
N ASN A 268 -19.67 3.54 0.55
CA ASN A 268 -21.08 3.25 0.27
C ASN A 268 -21.54 4.02 -0.97
N ILE A 269 -22.15 3.32 -1.91
CA ILE A 269 -22.82 3.90 -3.08
C ILE A 269 -24.27 3.41 -3.12
N ASN A 270 -25.25 4.31 -3.22
CA ASN A 270 -26.67 3.95 -3.31
C ASN A 270 -27.15 2.94 -2.23
N ASN A 271 -26.74 3.14 -0.98
CA ASN A 271 -26.98 2.24 0.16
C ASN A 271 -26.35 0.83 0.05
N LYS A 272 -25.43 0.63 -0.88
CA LYS A 272 -24.66 -0.60 -1.07
C LYS A 272 -23.21 -0.34 -0.74
N ARG A 273 -22.61 -1.20 0.09
CA ARG A 273 -21.23 -1.08 0.53
C ARG A 273 -20.32 -1.94 -0.36
N TYR A 274 -19.22 -1.36 -0.86
CA TYR A 274 -18.12 -2.16 -1.40
C TYR A 274 -17.42 -2.94 -0.30
N ASN A 275 -16.81 -4.08 -0.64
CA ASN A 275 -16.25 -5.01 0.34
C ASN A 275 -14.76 -5.25 0.07
N GLY A 276 -13.96 -4.17 0.06
CA GLY A 276 -12.53 -4.18 -0.24
C GLY A 276 -11.61 -4.69 0.87
N HIS A 277 -12.10 -4.99 2.08
CA HIS A 277 -11.23 -5.56 3.12
C HIS A 277 -10.61 -6.89 2.69
N HIS A 278 -9.36 -7.11 3.09
CA HIS A 278 -8.57 -8.27 2.68
C HIS A 278 -7.40 -8.54 3.63
N GLU A 279 -6.89 -9.76 3.52
CA GLU A 279 -5.61 -10.18 4.04
C GLU A 279 -4.55 -10.09 2.92
N PHE A 280 -3.29 -9.83 3.25
CA PHE A 280 -2.21 -9.84 2.27
C PHE A 280 -0.90 -10.45 2.75
N GLY A 281 -0.21 -11.15 1.85
CA GLY A 281 1.14 -11.65 2.05
C GLY A 281 2.15 -10.51 1.92
N ILE A 282 2.47 -10.14 0.68
CA ILE A 282 3.44 -9.08 0.39
C ILE A 282 2.97 -8.14 -0.72
N LEU A 283 3.06 -6.84 -0.45
CA LEU A 283 2.76 -5.77 -1.40
C LEU A 283 4.00 -4.89 -1.55
N HIS A 284 4.55 -4.76 -2.76
CA HIS A 284 5.61 -3.83 -3.12
C HIS A 284 5.11 -2.85 -4.18
N LEU A 285 4.90 -1.62 -3.75
CA LEU A 285 4.25 -0.56 -4.52
C LEU A 285 5.25 0.58 -4.72
N TYR A 286 5.60 0.89 -5.97
CA TYR A 286 6.71 1.80 -6.25
C TYR A 286 6.47 2.85 -7.33
N ALA A 287 7.27 3.91 -7.29
CA ALA A 287 7.34 4.96 -8.31
C ALA A 287 5.99 5.64 -8.63
N ASN A 288 5.15 5.87 -7.61
CA ASN A 288 3.95 6.71 -7.73
C ASN A 288 4.24 8.15 -7.29
N TYR A 289 4.62 9.03 -8.20
CA TYR A 289 4.92 10.42 -7.86
C TYR A 289 3.67 11.29 -7.65
N ASN A 290 2.47 10.75 -7.89
CA ASN A 290 1.21 11.51 -7.84
C ASN A 290 0.57 11.48 -6.44
N GLY A 291 0.49 10.28 -5.84
CA GLY A 291 -0.23 10.01 -4.60
C GLY A 291 0.43 8.96 -3.71
N TYR A 292 -0.37 8.17 -3.00
CA TYR A 292 0.13 7.15 -2.07
C TYR A 292 0.56 5.87 -2.81
N GLY A 293 1.50 5.13 -2.24
CA GLY A 293 1.75 3.74 -2.63
C GLY A 293 0.51 2.89 -2.34
N TYR A 294 0.13 2.83 -1.07
CA TYR A 294 -1.08 2.13 -0.62
C TYR A 294 -2.10 3.09 0.00
N LYS A 295 -3.36 2.97 -0.39
CA LYS A 295 -4.46 3.75 0.18
C LYS A 295 -5.60 2.83 0.61
N ALA A 296 -5.94 2.84 1.89
CA ALA A 296 -7.19 2.26 2.38
C ALA A 296 -8.24 3.37 2.54
N GLN A 297 -9.28 3.35 1.70
CA GLN A 297 -10.36 4.32 1.65
C GLN A 297 -11.62 3.69 2.24
N ASN A 298 -12.14 4.23 3.35
CA ASN A 298 -13.34 3.71 4.03
C ASN A 298 -13.27 2.22 4.42
N THR A 299 -12.09 1.58 4.30
CA THR A 299 -11.94 0.14 4.43
C THR A 299 -11.95 -0.26 5.89
N GLY A 300 -12.75 -1.26 6.25
CA GLY A 300 -12.85 -1.75 7.61
C GLY A 300 -11.60 -2.49 8.07
N ARG A 301 -11.33 -3.67 7.50
CA ARG A 301 -10.30 -4.59 8.00
C ARG A 301 -9.14 -4.70 7.03
N ILE A 302 -7.91 -4.53 7.51
CA ILE A 302 -6.69 -4.83 6.75
C ILE A 302 -5.70 -5.59 7.63
N LYS A 303 -5.24 -6.74 7.14
CA LYS A 303 -4.22 -7.53 7.82
C LYS A 303 -3.15 -7.99 6.83
N GLY A 304 -1.88 -7.85 7.18
CA GLY A 304 -0.86 -8.39 6.29
C GLY A 304 0.54 -8.51 6.87
N ASN A 305 1.41 -9.17 6.11
CA ASN A 305 2.76 -9.48 6.57
C ASN A 305 3.76 -8.39 6.20
N HIS A 306 3.79 -7.94 4.94
CA HIS A 306 4.79 -6.98 4.50
C HIS A 306 4.25 -6.02 3.43
N LEU A 307 4.26 -4.72 3.74
CA LEU A 307 3.88 -3.66 2.81
C LEU A 307 5.08 -2.74 2.57
N ILE A 308 5.55 -2.68 1.33
CA ILE A 308 6.68 -1.88 0.89
C ILE A 308 6.15 -0.76 -0.02
N CYS A 309 6.44 0.49 0.34
CA CYS A 309 6.12 1.66 -0.48
C CYS A 309 7.39 2.44 -0.80
N GLU A 310 7.74 2.52 -2.09
CA GLU A 310 9.01 3.04 -2.55
C GLU A 310 8.88 4.17 -3.58
N ASN A 311 9.64 5.25 -3.43
CA ASN A 311 9.68 6.33 -4.41
C ASN A 311 8.28 6.89 -4.75
N CYS A 312 7.38 6.90 -3.78
CA CYS A 312 6.02 7.43 -3.91
C CYS A 312 5.93 8.87 -3.37
N ARG A 313 4.83 9.58 -3.63
CA ARG A 313 4.59 10.89 -3.00
C ARG A 313 4.24 10.76 -1.52
N GLY A 314 3.48 9.72 -1.17
CA GLY A 314 3.28 9.22 0.19
C GLY A 314 3.41 7.71 0.21
N GLY A 315 3.68 7.14 1.38
CA GLY A 315 3.80 5.69 1.53
C GLY A 315 2.42 5.04 1.63
N VAL A 316 1.86 5.09 2.84
CA VAL A 316 0.63 4.40 3.23
C VAL A 316 -0.36 5.40 3.82
N TYR A 317 -1.60 5.36 3.34
CA TYR A 317 -2.73 6.05 3.95
C TYR A 317 -3.74 5.03 4.48
N LEU A 318 -4.04 5.09 5.78
CA LEU A 318 -5.12 4.34 6.41
C LEU A 318 -6.16 5.32 6.93
N ASP A 319 -7.41 5.10 6.56
CA ASP A 319 -8.49 6.00 6.92
C ASP A 319 -9.05 5.74 8.34
N LYS A 320 -10.12 6.47 8.67
CA LYS A 320 -10.82 6.39 9.96
C LYS A 320 -11.47 5.04 10.26
N GLN A 321 -11.87 4.27 9.26
CA GLN A 321 -12.57 3.00 9.46
C GLN A 321 -11.60 1.83 9.59
N THR A 322 -10.37 1.99 9.11
CA THR A 322 -9.37 0.94 9.04
C THR A 322 -8.95 0.45 10.43
N TRP A 323 -8.94 -0.87 10.61
CA TRP A 323 -8.40 -1.59 11.76
C TRP A 323 -7.67 -2.87 11.33
N GLY A 324 -6.82 -3.40 12.21
CA GLY A 324 -6.13 -4.67 12.00
C GLY A 324 -4.65 -4.66 12.36
N ILE A 325 -3.83 -5.35 11.58
CA ILE A 325 -2.39 -5.48 11.84
C ILE A 325 -1.59 -5.57 10.55
N ILE A 326 -0.55 -4.75 10.43
CA ILE A 326 0.44 -4.90 9.36
C ILE A 326 1.78 -5.18 10.01
N SER A 327 2.29 -6.40 9.82
CA SER A 327 3.45 -6.89 10.56
C SER A 327 4.72 -6.11 10.26
N ILE A 328 4.90 -5.65 9.01
CA ILE A 328 6.00 -4.76 8.59
C ILE A 328 5.48 -3.79 7.54
N ILE A 329 5.74 -2.49 7.73
CA ILE A 329 5.68 -1.48 6.67
C ILE A 329 7.10 -0.96 6.41
N ASP A 330 7.60 -1.08 5.18
CA ASP A 330 8.86 -0.48 4.75
C ASP A 330 8.59 0.67 3.78
N CYS A 331 8.90 1.88 4.21
CA CYS A 331 8.77 3.08 3.40
C CYS A 331 10.16 3.63 3.11
N HIS A 332 10.57 3.59 1.84
CA HIS A 332 11.86 4.16 1.44
C HIS A 332 11.80 5.14 0.29
N ASN A 333 12.49 6.27 0.48
CA ASN A 333 12.59 7.36 -0.47
C ASN A 333 11.22 7.89 -0.95
N ASN A 334 10.21 7.91 -0.07
CA ASN A 334 8.94 8.55 -0.36
C ASN A 334 9.04 10.09 -0.20
N GLY A 335 7.98 10.81 -0.58
CA GLY A 335 7.99 12.27 -0.75
C GLY A 335 8.43 12.73 -2.15
N HIS A 336 8.43 11.80 -3.12
CA HIS A 336 8.69 12.11 -4.53
C HIS A 336 7.50 12.82 -5.17
N MET A 337 7.78 13.74 -6.10
CA MET A 337 6.77 14.54 -6.79
C MET A 337 7.27 14.87 -8.21
N PRO A 338 6.39 15.17 -9.17
CA PRO A 338 6.77 15.70 -10.48
C PRO A 338 7.77 16.85 -10.31
N ALA A 339 8.90 16.75 -11.00
CA ALA A 339 10.10 17.53 -10.68
C ALA A 339 9.87 19.04 -10.73
N LEU A 340 9.05 19.52 -11.67
CA LEU A 340 8.77 20.94 -11.87
C LEU A 340 7.63 21.45 -10.98
N LEU A 341 6.91 20.56 -10.30
CA LEU A 341 5.85 20.89 -9.34
C LEU A 341 6.31 20.85 -7.87
N LYS A 342 7.53 20.39 -7.58
CA LYS A 342 8.08 20.25 -6.22
C LYS A 342 8.02 21.51 -5.36
N GLN A 343 7.96 22.70 -5.96
CA GLN A 343 7.87 23.96 -5.23
C GLN A 343 6.42 24.35 -4.85
N LYS A 344 5.42 23.78 -5.55
CA LYS A 344 3.99 24.07 -5.37
C LYS A 344 3.27 22.98 -4.58
N LEU A 345 3.86 21.79 -4.53
CA LEU A 345 3.28 20.63 -3.90
C LEU A 345 3.97 20.30 -2.57
N PHE A 346 3.18 19.77 -1.65
CA PHE A 346 3.68 19.17 -0.42
C PHE A 346 3.79 17.66 -0.60
N PRO A 347 4.84 17.03 -0.04
CA PRO A 347 4.87 15.58 0.07
C PRO A 347 3.75 15.11 1.00
N PHE A 348 3.32 13.88 0.80
CA PHE A 348 2.44 13.20 1.74
C PHE A 348 3.29 12.46 2.78
N PRO A 349 2.72 12.12 3.94
CA PRO A 349 3.44 11.31 4.92
C PRO A 349 3.78 9.92 4.38
N ASP A 350 4.82 9.31 4.95
CA ASP A 350 5.11 7.90 4.68
C ASP A 350 4.08 6.98 5.33
N LEU A 351 3.55 7.39 6.48
CA LEU A 351 2.46 6.75 7.20
C LEU A 351 1.47 7.85 7.58
N ASP A 352 0.32 7.92 6.92
CA ASP A 352 -0.82 8.77 7.29
C ASP A 352 -1.92 7.87 7.87
N ILE A 353 -1.90 7.71 9.19
CA ILE A 353 -2.72 6.77 9.96
C ILE A 353 -3.83 7.55 10.66
N ASN A 354 -5.07 7.41 10.21
CA ASN A 354 -6.22 8.17 10.71
C ASN A 354 -7.26 7.29 11.44
N CYS A 355 -6.87 6.07 11.82
CA CYS A 355 -7.73 5.02 12.33
C CYS A 355 -8.47 5.41 13.63
N LEU A 356 -9.80 5.29 13.65
CA LEU A 356 -10.60 5.46 14.87
C LEU A 356 -10.75 4.13 15.65
N GLN A 357 -10.08 3.10 15.17
CA GLN A 357 -10.10 1.74 15.71
C GLN A 357 -8.66 1.23 15.85
N SER A 358 -8.50 0.09 16.52
CA SER A 358 -7.19 -0.47 16.81
C SER A 358 -6.43 -0.87 15.54
N ILE A 359 -5.19 -0.39 15.42
CA ILE A 359 -4.26 -0.74 14.35
C ILE A 359 -2.87 -0.98 14.96
N SER A 360 -2.25 -2.10 14.62
CA SER A 360 -0.88 -2.43 15.04
C SER A 360 0.07 -2.46 13.83
N ILE A 361 1.19 -1.74 13.94
CA ILE A 361 2.15 -1.54 12.84
C ILE A 361 3.57 -1.58 13.38
N ASN A 362 4.46 -2.30 12.70
CA ASN A 362 5.91 -2.12 12.81
C ASN A 362 6.44 -1.49 11.53
N ALA A 363 6.94 -0.27 11.61
CA ALA A 363 7.35 0.52 10.46
C ALA A 363 8.85 0.78 10.44
N ILE A 364 9.43 0.67 9.25
CA ILE A 364 10.77 1.10 8.91
C ILE A 364 10.62 2.23 7.89
N VAL A 365 11.24 3.37 8.18
CA VAL A 365 11.23 4.52 7.29
C VAL A 365 12.66 4.91 6.98
N ARG A 366 13.05 4.76 5.71
CA ARG A 366 14.42 5.01 5.24
C ARG A 366 14.45 6.14 4.22
N ARG A 367 15.34 7.11 4.44
CA ARG A 367 15.61 8.16 3.44
C ARG A 367 17.05 8.21 3.00
N THR A 368 17.26 8.11 1.69
CA THR A 368 18.57 8.18 1.06
C THR A 368 18.68 9.34 0.05
N SER A 369 17.56 9.81 -0.49
CA SER A 369 17.45 10.97 -1.39
C SER A 369 16.60 12.08 -0.77
N MET A 370 16.91 13.35 -1.08
CA MET A 370 16.13 14.52 -0.61
C MET A 370 15.54 15.27 -1.81
N GLY A 371 14.24 15.10 -2.04
CA GLY A 371 13.49 15.85 -3.05
C GLY A 371 12.56 16.92 -2.49
N ALA A 372 12.11 16.77 -1.24
CA ALA A 372 11.09 17.60 -0.62
C ALA A 372 11.69 18.58 0.40
N LYS A 373 11.11 19.80 0.45
CA LYS A 373 11.54 20.87 1.36
C LYS A 373 11.11 20.66 2.81
N SER A 374 10.00 19.98 3.04
CA SER A 374 9.49 19.54 4.35
C SER A 374 9.15 18.06 4.26
N TYR A 375 9.01 17.36 5.39
CA TYR A 375 8.69 15.95 5.40
C TYR A 375 8.14 15.50 6.75
N LEU A 376 7.33 14.44 6.72
CA LEU A 376 6.75 13.78 7.88
C LEU A 376 6.76 12.26 7.65
N ALA A 377 7.41 11.49 8.52
CA ALA A 377 7.42 10.03 8.41
C ALA A 377 6.08 9.46 8.89
N LEU A 378 5.65 9.87 10.09
CA LEU A 378 4.41 9.41 10.71
C LEU A 378 3.48 10.60 11.00
N LYS A 379 2.28 10.53 10.47
CA LYS A 379 1.14 11.33 10.89
C LYS A 379 0.10 10.37 11.46
N ALA A 380 -0.17 10.49 12.74
CA ALA A 380 -1.12 9.61 13.43
C ALA A 380 -2.25 10.43 14.05
N SER A 381 -3.49 10.09 13.74
CA SER A 381 -4.68 10.66 14.37
C SER A 381 -5.74 9.58 14.60
N GLY A 382 -6.54 9.71 15.68
CA GLY A 382 -7.55 8.71 16.03
C GLY A 382 -7.27 8.01 17.36
N PHE A 383 -7.47 6.69 17.45
CA PHE A 383 -7.54 5.96 18.72
C PHE A 383 -6.86 4.60 18.69
N MET A 384 -6.30 4.17 19.83
CA MET A 384 -5.84 2.80 20.07
C MET A 384 -4.79 2.28 19.07
N HIS A 385 -3.88 3.16 18.61
CA HIS A 385 -2.78 2.72 17.77
C HIS A 385 -1.71 1.99 18.59
N ASP A 386 -1.06 0.99 18.00
CA ASP A 386 0.16 0.36 18.51
C ASP A 386 1.24 0.40 17.42
N ILE A 387 2.08 1.44 17.44
CA ILE A 387 2.99 1.74 16.33
C ILE A 387 4.44 1.73 16.81
N LYS A 388 5.25 0.86 16.20
CA LYS A 388 6.71 0.91 16.28
C LYS A 388 7.25 1.57 15.03
N LEU A 389 8.16 2.53 15.18
CA LEU A 389 8.75 3.27 14.07
C LEU A 389 10.27 3.32 14.21
N SER A 390 10.98 2.82 13.21
CA SER A 390 12.42 3.02 13.06
C SER A 390 12.69 4.00 11.92
N TYR A 391 13.07 5.22 12.25
CA TYR A 391 13.40 6.27 11.28
C TYR A 391 14.91 6.36 11.05
N PHE A 392 15.31 6.36 9.78
CA PHE A 392 16.70 6.56 9.35
C PHE A 392 16.77 7.51 8.15
N SER A 393 17.74 8.42 8.17
CA SER A 393 18.09 9.27 7.04
C SER A 393 19.61 9.37 6.85
N THR A 394 20.09 9.35 5.62
CA THR A 394 21.53 9.56 5.30
C THR A 394 21.96 11.02 5.43
N LYS A 395 20.99 11.95 5.46
CA LYS A 395 21.21 13.38 5.66
C LYS A 395 20.25 13.89 6.74
N PRO A 396 20.64 14.88 7.56
CA PRO A 396 19.74 15.42 8.57
C PRO A 396 18.43 15.93 7.95
N LEU A 397 17.31 15.71 8.64
CA LEU A 397 16.02 16.28 8.22
C LEU A 397 16.11 17.81 8.08
N ALA A 398 15.36 18.35 7.11
CA ALA A 398 15.24 19.79 6.93
C ALA A 398 14.57 20.43 8.15
N SER A 399 14.88 21.70 8.43
CA SER A 399 14.49 22.40 9.67
C SER A 399 13.00 22.68 9.83
N ASN A 400 12.19 22.42 8.81
CA ASN A 400 10.73 22.54 8.79
C ASN A 400 10.04 21.15 8.74
N SER A 401 10.78 20.08 9.04
CA SER A 401 10.30 18.71 9.04
C SER A 401 10.17 18.18 10.48
N ALA A 402 9.40 17.12 10.65
CA ALA A 402 9.34 16.32 11.88
C ALA A 402 9.36 14.84 11.49
N VAL A 403 9.73 13.96 12.42
CA VAL A 403 9.61 12.52 12.19
C VAL A 403 8.17 12.09 12.45
N ALA A 404 7.58 12.48 13.58
CA ALA A 404 6.22 12.10 13.92
C ALA A 404 5.35 13.29 14.36
N LEU A 405 4.10 13.28 13.92
CA LEU A 405 3.01 14.11 14.42
C LEU A 405 1.94 13.18 15.00
N ILE A 406 1.81 13.17 16.32
CA ILE A 406 0.92 12.29 17.06
C ILE A 406 -0.24 13.12 17.61
N ASN A 407 -1.41 12.94 17.02
CA ASN A 407 -2.68 13.52 17.42
C ASN A 407 -3.73 12.43 17.66
N SER A 408 -3.32 11.34 18.32
CA SER A 408 -4.19 10.21 18.66
C SER A 408 -4.43 10.11 20.17
N PHE A 409 -5.32 9.20 20.55
CA PHE A 409 -5.66 8.94 21.94
C PHE A 409 -5.51 7.45 22.30
N HIS A 410 -5.20 7.17 23.56
CA HIS A 410 -5.09 5.80 24.10
C HIS A 410 -4.16 4.90 23.28
N SER A 411 -3.09 5.48 22.73
CA SER A 411 -2.19 4.80 21.78
C SER A 411 -0.82 4.53 22.39
N THR A 412 -0.11 3.53 21.85
CA THR A 412 1.27 3.20 22.19
C THR A 412 2.17 3.45 20.99
N TYR A 413 3.29 4.12 21.24
CA TYR A 413 4.33 4.43 20.27
C TYR A 413 5.71 4.02 20.79
N ASP A 414 6.51 3.38 19.94
CA ASP A 414 7.93 3.08 20.18
C ASP A 414 8.76 3.58 18.99
N ILE A 415 9.51 4.67 19.18
CA ILE A 415 10.09 5.45 18.08
C ILE A 415 11.61 5.53 18.24
N ASN A 416 12.33 4.99 17.26
CA ASN A 416 13.78 5.20 17.09
C ASN A 416 14.01 6.32 16.07
N VAL A 417 14.80 7.33 16.44
CA VAL A 417 15.08 8.49 15.60
C VAL A 417 16.53 8.96 15.71
N ARG A 418 17.09 9.43 14.60
CA ARG A 418 18.41 10.06 14.54
C ARG A 418 18.48 11.20 13.53
N ASP A 419 19.39 12.14 13.79
CA ASP A 419 19.81 13.20 12.86
C ASP A 419 18.66 14.15 12.45
N VAL A 420 18.03 14.79 13.42
CA VAL A 420 16.92 15.75 13.21
C VAL A 420 17.37 17.17 13.52
N LYS A 421 17.05 18.15 12.65
CA LYS A 421 17.38 19.58 12.84
C LYS A 421 16.15 20.44 13.15
N ASN A 422 15.25 19.92 13.96
CA ASN A 422 14.00 20.52 14.43
C ASN A 422 13.41 19.61 15.54
N ASP A 423 12.17 19.87 15.96
CA ASP A 423 11.40 18.93 16.77
C ASP A 423 11.25 17.56 16.08
N ALA A 424 11.69 16.49 16.74
CA ALA A 424 11.59 15.14 16.20
C ALA A 424 10.15 14.61 16.24
N ILE A 425 9.46 14.84 17.36
CA ILE A 425 8.08 14.38 17.58
C ILE A 425 7.25 15.57 18.06
N THR A 426 6.13 15.83 17.39
CA THR A 426 5.07 16.70 17.89
C THR A 426 3.93 15.87 18.47
N LEU A 427 3.68 16.01 19.77
CA LEU A 427 2.61 15.32 20.49
C LEU A 427 1.47 16.31 20.83
N LYS A 428 0.29 16.07 20.27
CA LYS A 428 -0.94 16.85 20.49
C LYS A 428 -2.05 16.05 21.16
N GLY A 429 -2.00 14.72 21.03
CA GLY A 429 -3.00 13.81 21.57
C GLY A 429 -2.88 13.56 23.08
N GLY A 430 -3.69 12.64 23.60
CA GLY A 430 -3.76 12.36 25.03
C GLY A 430 -3.89 10.89 25.39
N PHE A 431 -3.53 10.55 26.62
CA PHE A 431 -3.51 9.19 27.16
C PHE A 431 -2.64 8.23 26.35
N ASN A 432 -1.59 8.74 25.72
CA ASN A 432 -0.66 7.92 24.95
C ASN A 432 0.52 7.49 25.82
N LYS A 433 1.08 6.33 25.47
CA LYS A 433 2.41 5.89 25.92
C LYS A 433 3.39 6.06 24.77
N VAL A 434 4.41 6.91 24.94
CA VAL A 434 5.40 7.20 23.90
C VAL A 434 6.79 6.88 24.44
N THR A 435 7.41 5.84 23.90
CA THR A 435 8.81 5.51 24.12
C THR A 435 9.63 6.06 22.95
N VAL A 436 10.73 6.76 23.23
CA VAL A 436 11.59 7.37 22.21
C VAL A 436 13.04 7.04 22.49
N ASN A 437 13.75 6.55 21.47
CA ASN A 437 15.20 6.43 21.45
C ASN A 437 15.76 7.39 20.40
N ALA A 438 16.35 8.49 20.86
CA ALA A 438 16.75 9.61 20.01
C ALA A 438 18.25 9.88 20.06
N SER A 439 18.82 10.24 18.90
CA SER A 439 20.19 10.78 18.83
C SER A 439 20.30 11.95 17.87
N ASN A 440 21.17 12.92 18.18
CA ASN A 440 21.49 14.06 17.31
C ASN A 440 20.25 14.90 16.93
N VAL A 441 19.38 15.21 17.90
CA VAL A 441 18.25 16.14 17.69
C VAL A 441 18.70 17.55 18.05
N THR A 442 18.80 18.43 17.06
CA THR A 442 19.37 19.78 17.20
C THR A 442 18.37 20.85 16.76
N LYS A 443 18.51 22.08 17.28
CA LYS A 443 17.64 23.24 17.00
C LYS A 443 16.16 23.06 17.40
N GLY A 444 15.82 21.98 18.10
CA GLY A 444 14.47 21.67 18.54
C GLY A 444 14.52 20.67 19.69
N SER A 445 13.42 19.94 19.89
CA SER A 445 13.23 19.00 20.97
C SER A 445 13.07 17.55 20.49
N VAL A 446 13.42 16.58 21.33
CA VAL A 446 13.06 15.17 21.06
C VAL A 446 11.55 15.03 21.03
N VAL A 447 10.84 15.63 22.00
CA VAL A 447 9.37 15.70 22.04
C VAL A 447 8.90 17.12 22.31
N TYR A 448 8.19 17.70 21.33
CA TYR A 448 7.43 18.93 21.48
C TYR A 448 5.97 18.60 21.82
N VAL A 449 5.52 18.99 23.01
CA VAL A 449 4.17 18.77 23.51
C VAL A 449 3.34 20.04 23.28
N ALA A 450 2.42 19.93 22.34
CA ALA A 450 1.52 21.00 21.92
C ALA A 450 0.12 20.83 22.55
N PRO A 451 -0.63 21.93 22.79
CA PRO A 451 -1.96 21.87 23.35
C PRO A 451 -2.96 21.17 22.43
N TYR A 452 -3.87 20.38 23.02
CA TYR A 452 -4.99 19.79 22.29
C TYR A 452 -6.17 20.76 22.26
N LYS A 453 -6.39 21.41 21.11
CA LYS A 453 -7.31 22.57 20.99
C LYS A 453 -6.87 23.69 21.96
N LYS A 454 -7.32 24.94 21.79
CA LYS A 454 -6.70 26.14 22.41
C LYS A 454 -6.68 26.21 23.97
N LYS A 455 -6.90 25.14 24.73
CA LYS A 455 -7.22 25.21 26.17
C LYS A 455 -6.44 24.28 27.12
N VAL A 456 -5.98 23.07 26.77
CA VAL A 456 -5.30 22.18 27.75
C VAL A 456 -4.29 21.22 27.06
N VAL A 457 -3.17 20.91 27.73
CA VAL A 457 -2.28 19.79 27.39
C VAL A 457 -2.75 18.55 28.15
N ILE A 458 -3.07 17.48 27.42
CA ILE A 458 -3.71 16.27 27.97
C ILE A 458 -2.65 15.30 28.52
N PRO A 459 -2.94 14.52 29.59
CA PRO A 459 -2.07 13.50 30.14
C PRO A 459 -1.41 12.61 29.10
N ASN A 460 -0.11 12.33 29.23
CA ASN A 460 0.61 11.33 28.45
C ASN A 460 1.66 10.65 29.33
N ARG A 461 2.18 9.50 28.89
CA ARG A 461 3.35 8.86 29.47
C ARG A 461 4.49 8.87 28.48
N LEU A 462 5.61 9.49 28.86
CA LEU A 462 6.80 9.61 28.02
C LEU A 462 7.95 8.81 28.64
N SER A 463 8.65 8.02 27.82
CA SER A 463 9.89 7.34 28.19
C SER A 463 10.97 7.66 27.16
N ILE A 464 11.98 8.45 27.52
CA ILE A 464 12.95 8.99 26.55
C ILE A 464 14.36 8.48 26.88
N ILE A 465 14.99 7.85 25.90
CA ILE A 465 16.43 7.58 25.87
C ILE A 465 17.05 8.53 24.85
N ALA A 466 17.96 9.40 25.26
CA ALA A 466 18.51 10.43 24.39
C ALA A 466 20.03 10.57 24.47
N ARG A 467 20.65 10.83 23.32
CA ARG A 467 22.08 11.13 23.20
C ARG A 467 22.32 12.32 22.27
N ASN A 468 23.13 13.29 22.70
CA ASN A 468 23.55 14.41 21.85
C ASN A 468 22.35 15.23 21.30
N CYS A 469 21.41 15.59 22.17
CA CYS A 469 20.21 16.38 21.81
C CYS A 469 20.22 17.76 22.49
N ASP A 470 19.70 18.80 21.82
CA ASP A 470 19.69 20.17 22.37
C ASP A 470 18.58 20.37 23.43
N ASN A 471 17.37 19.84 23.16
CA ASN A 471 16.26 19.83 24.12
C ASN A 471 15.63 18.43 24.15
N LEU A 472 15.26 17.94 25.33
CA LEU A 472 14.59 16.64 25.45
C LEU A 472 13.07 16.78 25.31
N VAL A 473 12.44 17.56 26.18
CA VAL A 473 11.01 17.82 26.12
C VAL A 473 10.74 19.32 26.11
N TRP A 474 9.87 19.78 25.22
CA TRP A 474 9.41 21.16 25.21
C TRP A 474 7.89 21.23 25.29
N PHE A 475 7.38 22.05 26.20
CA PHE A 475 5.96 22.30 26.42
C PHE A 475 5.57 23.67 25.89
N ASP A 476 4.61 23.73 24.99
CA ASP A 476 4.01 25.00 24.55
C ASP A 476 3.15 25.65 25.65
N ARG A 477 2.57 24.81 26.52
CA ARG A 477 1.81 25.23 27.72
C ARG A 477 1.98 24.22 28.84
N HIS A 478 1.70 24.65 30.07
CA HIS A 478 1.78 23.80 31.26
C HIS A 478 0.96 22.50 31.10
N PRO A 479 1.59 21.32 31.27
CA PRO A 479 0.93 20.04 31.15
C PRO A 479 0.09 19.67 32.37
N TYR A 480 -1.07 19.04 32.15
CA TYR A 480 -1.88 18.42 33.20
C TYR A 480 -1.74 16.88 33.14
N GLY A 481 -1.44 16.24 34.27
CA GLY A 481 -1.36 14.79 34.46
C GLY A 481 -0.32 14.05 33.60
N LEU A 482 0.91 14.56 33.53
CA LEU A 482 1.98 14.00 32.72
C LEU A 482 2.95 13.16 33.56
N ASN A 483 3.26 11.94 33.08
CA ASN A 483 4.30 11.09 33.65
C ASN A 483 5.49 11.03 32.68
N ILE A 484 6.67 11.45 33.13
CA ILE A 484 7.88 11.46 32.29
C ILE A 484 8.99 10.67 32.98
N ASP A 485 9.49 9.66 32.27
CA ASP A 485 10.70 8.92 32.58
C ASP A 485 11.79 9.30 31.56
N ILE A 486 12.88 9.95 31.98
CA ILE A 486 13.99 10.32 31.08
C ILE A 486 15.26 9.57 31.48
N LEU A 487 16.02 9.10 30.49
CA LEU A 487 17.41 8.64 30.58
C LEU A 487 18.24 9.32 29.47
N ALA A 488 19.14 10.24 29.83
CA ALA A 488 19.91 10.99 28.83
C ALA A 488 21.38 11.21 29.23
N GLU A 489 22.25 11.30 28.21
CA GLU A 489 23.61 11.85 28.31
C GLU A 489 23.51 13.37 28.12
N LEU A 490 23.79 14.15 29.17
CA LEU A 490 23.68 15.61 29.09
C LEU A 490 24.90 16.27 28.48
N LYS A 491 24.65 17.37 27.78
CA LYS A 491 25.63 18.41 27.51
C LYS A 491 25.50 19.56 28.50
N GLN A 492 26.61 20.24 28.75
CA GLN A 492 26.61 21.49 29.48
C GLN A 492 25.68 22.51 28.78
N GLY A 493 24.74 23.08 29.55
CA GLY A 493 23.77 24.06 29.05
C GLY A 493 22.52 23.47 28.37
N GLN A 494 22.32 22.15 28.43
CA GLN A 494 21.15 21.49 27.83
C GLN A 494 19.86 21.70 28.65
N THR A 495 18.75 21.98 27.97
CA THR A 495 17.43 22.05 28.60
C THR A 495 16.77 20.67 28.59
N ILE A 496 16.51 20.11 29.77
CA ILE A 496 15.79 18.83 29.92
C ILE A 496 14.30 19.02 29.64
N ALA A 497 13.70 20.00 30.31
CA ALA A 497 12.32 20.41 30.14
C ALA A 497 12.18 21.91 30.44
N ASN A 498 11.37 22.64 29.68
CA ASN A 498 11.05 24.05 29.95
C ASN A 498 9.89 24.19 30.95
N LEU A 499 10.02 23.58 32.13
CA LEU A 499 9.02 23.65 33.20
C LEU A 499 9.43 24.71 34.23
N ASP A 500 8.51 25.58 34.61
CA ASP A 500 8.66 26.40 35.82
C ASP A 500 8.30 25.53 37.05
N PRO A 501 9.23 25.26 37.97
CA PRO A 501 8.97 24.43 39.15
C PRO A 501 7.76 24.89 39.98
N ASN A 502 7.43 26.18 39.96
CA ASN A 502 6.32 26.75 40.74
C ASN A 502 4.94 26.52 40.11
N THR A 503 4.90 25.95 38.92
CA THR A 503 3.68 25.72 38.12
C THR A 503 3.39 24.24 37.91
N ILE A 504 4.17 23.37 38.53
CA ILE A 504 4.00 21.92 38.48
C ILE A 504 2.74 21.54 39.26
N HIS A 505 1.76 20.96 38.58
CA HIS A 505 0.58 20.37 39.22
C HIS A 505 0.98 19.14 40.06
N ASN A 506 0.38 19.00 41.24
CA ASN A 506 0.62 17.89 42.17
C ASN A 506 0.29 16.49 41.59
N ASP A 507 -0.46 16.42 40.48
CA ASP A 507 -0.86 15.17 39.82
C ASP A 507 0.19 14.66 38.81
N ASN A 508 1.30 15.38 38.62
CA ASN A 508 2.38 14.99 37.72
C ASN A 508 3.46 14.20 38.48
N ASN A 509 3.92 13.07 37.94
CA ASN A 509 5.14 12.41 38.42
C ASN A 509 6.26 12.61 37.40
N TYR A 510 7.28 13.36 37.78
CA TYR A 510 8.50 13.52 36.98
C TYR A 510 9.59 12.67 37.60
N VAL A 511 10.08 11.66 36.87
CA VAL A 511 11.28 10.93 37.27
C VAL A 511 12.32 11.13 36.19
N ILE A 512 13.23 12.08 36.44
CA ILE A 512 14.29 12.40 35.50
C ILE A 512 15.56 11.71 35.99
N ASN A 513 15.94 10.62 35.31
CA ASN A 513 17.23 9.98 35.53
C ASN A 513 18.22 10.50 34.50
N VAL A 514 19.33 11.05 34.96
CA VAL A 514 20.29 11.76 34.13
C VAL A 514 21.66 11.14 34.32
N ASN A 515 22.39 10.88 33.25
CA ASN A 515 23.81 10.55 33.35
C ASN A 515 24.65 11.77 32.96
N GLU A 516 25.30 12.37 33.95
CA GLU A 516 26.23 13.49 33.76
C GLU A 516 27.65 13.01 34.13
N ASN A 517 28.56 13.02 33.15
CA ASN A 517 29.97 12.62 33.35
C ASN A 517 30.16 11.24 34.01
N GLY A 518 29.29 10.28 33.72
CA GLY A 518 29.35 8.92 34.27
C GLY A 518 28.66 8.73 35.63
N LYS A 519 28.03 9.77 36.19
CA LYS A 519 27.23 9.70 37.42
C LYS A 519 25.74 9.77 37.11
N LEU A 520 24.98 8.84 37.68
CA LEU A 520 23.51 8.86 37.61
C LEU A 520 22.95 9.82 38.67
N LEU A 521 22.16 10.80 38.23
CA LEU A 521 21.40 11.72 39.06
C LEU A 521 19.91 11.44 38.85
N THR A 522 19.15 11.30 39.94
CA THR A 522 17.69 11.16 39.89
C THR A 522 17.04 12.41 40.46
N ILE A 523 16.27 13.11 39.64
CA ILE A 523 15.41 14.22 40.07
C ILE A 523 13.98 13.66 40.14
N LYS A 524 13.36 13.79 41.31
CA LYS A 524 11.96 13.41 41.57
C LYS A 524 11.11 14.65 41.75
#